data_AF-A0A3D2W9V9-F1
#
_entry.id   AF-A0A3D2W9V9-F1
#
_cell.length_a   1.000
_cell.length_b   1.000
_cell.length_c   1.000
_cell.angle_alpha   90.00
_cell.angle_beta   90.00
_cell.angle_gamma   90.00
#
_symmetry.space_group_name_H-M   'P 1'
#
loop_
_entity.id
_entity.type
_entity.pdbx_description
1 polymer ?
#
loop_
_entity_poly.entity_id
_entity_poly.type
_entity_poly.pdbx_seq_one_letter_code
_entity_poly.pdbx_strand_id
1 'polypeptide(L)' 'STHIIDSVDMLWDHTLIMQNGKIRCNISREELEAQGKTLEELFFEVTEGIGAEEMEESAETEGAEQL' A
#
# COMPACT_ATOMS: atom_id res chain seq x y z
N SER A 1 8.07 11.99 -12.35
CA SER A 1 6.63 12.28 -12.37
C SER A 1 5.91 11.61 -11.20
N THR A 2 6.44 11.78 -9.99
CA THR A 2 5.79 11.45 -8.72
C THR A 2 4.86 12.58 -8.24
N HIS A 3 5.03 13.82 -8.71
CA HIS A 3 4.15 14.96 -8.38
C HIS A 3 2.64 14.75 -8.62
N ILE A 4 2.25 13.80 -9.49
CA ILE A 4 0.83 13.46 -9.70
C ILE A 4 0.31 12.55 -8.59
N ILE A 5 1.13 11.65 -8.04
CA ILE A 5 0.72 10.76 -6.94
C ILE A 5 0.43 11.56 -5.68
N ASP A 6 1.28 12.54 -5.37
CA ASP A 6 1.10 13.49 -4.26
C ASP A 6 -0.21 14.29 -4.39
N SER A 7 -0.63 14.58 -5.62
CA SER A 7 -1.84 15.36 -5.89
C SER A 7 -3.12 14.51 -5.82
N VAL A 8 -3.03 13.21 -6.09
CA VAL A 8 -4.18 12.31 -6.05
C VAL A 8 -4.30 11.56 -4.73
N ASP A 9 -3.27 11.55 -3.88
CA ASP A 9 -3.24 10.90 -2.56
C ASP A 9 -4.41 11.33 -1.65
N MET A 10 -4.90 12.56 -1.81
CA MET A 10 -6.07 13.06 -1.07
C MET A 10 -7.42 12.78 -1.76
N LEU A 11 -7.42 12.36 -3.03
CA LEU A 11 -8.58 12.28 -3.92
C LEU A 11 -8.68 10.93 -4.66
N TRP A 12 -8.47 9.82 -3.94
CA TRP A 12 -8.62 8.48 -4.49
C TRP A 12 -9.37 7.54 -3.53
N ASP A 13 -10.11 6.59 -4.12
CA ASP A 13 -10.83 5.53 -3.39
C ASP A 13 -10.19 4.15 -3.62
N HIS A 14 -9.76 3.88 -4.85
CA HIS A 14 -9.10 2.63 -5.25
C HIS A 14 -7.94 2.88 -6.21
N THR A 15 -6.90 2.06 -6.08
CA THR A 15 -5.70 2.10 -6.92
C THR A 15 -5.48 0.76 -7.61
N LEU A 16 -5.25 0.83 -8.92
CA LEU A 16 -4.86 -0.30 -9.77
C LEU A 16 -3.49 -0.02 -10.38
N ILE A 17 -2.48 -0.80 -9.98
CA ILE A 17 -1.13 -0.66 -10.51
C ILE A 17 -0.91 -1.73 -11.58
N MET A 18 -0.56 -1.28 -12.79
CA MET A 18 -0.36 -2.14 -13.94
C MET A 18 1.09 -2.13 -14.39
N GLN A 19 1.60 -3.31 -14.74
CA GLN A 19 2.93 -3.49 -15.30
C GLN A 19 2.85 -4.44 -16.50
N ASN A 20 3.47 -4.05 -17.62
CA ASN A 20 3.49 -4.84 -18.86
C ASN A 20 2.08 -5.31 -19.32
N GLY A 21 1.07 -4.46 -19.16
CA GLY A 21 -0.32 -4.77 -19.55
C GLY A 21 -1.05 -5.74 -18.62
N LYS A 22 -0.51 -6.05 -17.44
CA LYS A 22 -1.15 -6.87 -16.41
C LYS A 22 -1.34 -6.05 -15.13
N ILE A 23 -2.48 -6.25 -14.47
CA ILE A 23 -2.71 -5.69 -13.13
C ILE A 23 -1.82 -6.46 -12.15
N ARG A 24 -0.94 -5.73 -11.46
CA ARG A 24 -0.03 -6.28 -10.44
C ARG A 24 -0.53 -6.03 -9.03
N CYS A 25 -1.21 -4.91 -8.81
CA CYS A 25 -1.78 -4.56 -7.52
C CYS A 25 -3.17 -3.94 -7.70
N ASN A 26 -4.06 -4.28 -6.78
CA ASN A 26 -5.38 -3.70 -6.62
C ASN A 26 -5.59 -3.50 -5.12
N ILE A 27 -5.74 -2.26 -4.68
CA ILE A 27 -5.97 -1.95 -3.26
C ILE A 27 -6.91 -0.77 -3.12
N SER A 28 -7.72 -0.81 -2.07
CA SER A 28 -8.60 0.28 -1.65
C SER A 28 -7.89 1.21 -0.68
N ARG A 29 -8.33 2.47 -0.58
CA ARG A 29 -7.77 3.42 0.38
C ARG A 29 -7.77 2.89 1.82
N GLU A 30 -8.89 2.32 2.24
CA GLU A 30 -9.04 1.77 3.59
C GLU A 30 -8.03 0.65 3.87
N GLU A 31 -7.77 -0.22 2.89
CA GLU A 31 -6.82 -1.33 3.03
C GLU A 31 -5.36 -0.85 3.07
N LEU A 32 -5.05 0.24 2.35
CA LEU A 32 -3.72 0.84 2.34
C LEU A 32 -3.45 1.61 3.64
N GLU A 33 -4.43 2.39 4.11
CA GLU A 33 -4.38 3.08 5.41
C GLU A 33 -4.29 2.07 6.57
N ALA A 34 -5.00 0.93 6.49
CA ALA A 34 -4.89 -0.15 7.47
C ALA A 34 -3.50 -0.82 7.49
N GLN A 35 -2.79 -0.82 6.37
CA GLN A 35 -1.39 -1.27 6.28
C GLN A 35 -0.39 -0.20 6.73
N GLY A 36 -0.85 1.04 6.96
CA GLY A 36 0.01 2.17 7.30
C GLY A 36 0.97 2.58 6.17
N LYS A 37 0.64 2.24 4.92
CA LYS A 37 1.46 2.53 3.74
C LYS A 37 0.89 3.69 2.95
N THR A 38 1.74 4.33 2.15
CA THR A 38 1.33 5.37 1.20
C THR A 38 1.22 4.82 -0.22
N LEU A 39 0.48 5.54 -1.06
CA LEU A 39 0.31 5.17 -2.46
C LEU A 39 1.63 5.18 -3.24
N GLU A 40 2.53 6.08 -2.86
CA GLU A 40 3.89 6.18 -3.40
C GLU A 40 4.72 4.94 -3.07
N GLU A 41 4.74 4.52 -1.79
CA GLU A 41 5.43 3.29 -1.37
C GLU A 41 4.91 2.07 -2.12
N LEU A 42 3.58 1.92 -2.20
CA LEU A 42 2.95 0.83 -2.97
C LEU A 42 3.36 0.88 -4.45
N PHE A 43 3.41 2.06 -5.04
CA PHE A 43 3.80 2.23 -6.44
C PHE A 43 5.24 1.81 -6.68
N PHE A 44 6.18 2.21 -5.83
CA PHE A 44 7.56 1.76 -5.91
C PHE A 44 7.68 0.25 -5.67
N GLU A 45 7.02 -0.28 -4.64
CA GLU A 45 7.00 -1.72 -4.34
C GLU A 45 6.55 -2.55 -5.56
N VAL A 46 5.53 -2.10 -6.27
CA VAL A 46 4.92 -2.85 -7.38
C VAL A 46 5.64 -2.62 -8.71
N THR A 47 6.13 -1.41 -8.98
CA THR A 47 6.74 -1.07 -10.28
C THR A 47 8.24 -1.30 -10.33
N GLU A 48 8.96 -1.08 -9.22
CA GLU A 48 10.38 -1.43 -9.07
C GLU A 48 10.58 -2.85 -8.55
N GLY A 49 9.55 -3.43 -7.92
CA GLY A 49 9.29 -4.87 -7.86
C GLY A 49 10.48 -5.77 -7.56
N ILE A 50 10.54 -6.25 -6.32
CA ILE A 50 11.21 -7.50 -5.93
C ILE A 50 12.74 -7.35 -5.79
N GLY A 51 13.14 -6.74 -4.68
CA GLY A 51 14.54 -6.63 -4.24
C GLY A 51 14.74 -6.55 -2.73
N ALA A 52 13.76 -6.99 -1.92
CA ALA A 52 13.92 -7.20 -0.49
C ALA A 52 12.99 -8.34 -0.06
N GLU A 53 13.47 -9.56 -0.26
CA GLU A 53 13.13 -10.65 0.65
C GLU A 53 13.49 -10.18 2.08
N GLU A 54 12.66 -10.51 3.10
CA GLU A 54 12.63 -10.02 4.53
C GLU A 54 11.50 -8.98 4.75
N MET A 55 10.24 -9.30 5.11
CA MET A 55 9.68 -9.95 6.33
C MET A 55 10.14 -9.39 7.69
N GLU A 56 9.14 -9.32 8.59
CA GLU A 56 9.11 -9.09 10.05
C GLU A 56 8.89 -7.64 10.54
N GLU A 57 8.06 -7.32 11.55
CA GLU A 57 7.02 -8.01 12.35
C GLU A 57 6.43 -6.95 13.30
N SER A 58 5.22 -7.17 13.82
CA SER A 58 4.67 -6.59 15.06
C SER A 58 3.90 -5.26 14.99
N ALA A 59 2.56 -5.36 14.98
CA ALA A 59 1.72 -4.49 15.80
C ALA A 59 0.58 -5.31 16.41
N GLU A 60 0.99 -6.20 17.31
CA GLU A 60 0.13 -6.68 18.39
C GLU A 60 -0.09 -5.55 19.39
N THR A 61 -1.30 -4.98 19.44
CA THR A 61 -1.88 -4.47 20.70
C THR A 61 -3.41 -4.42 20.60
N GLU A 62 -4.08 -5.53 20.88
CA GLU A 62 -5.44 -5.48 21.44
C GLU A 62 -5.38 -6.08 22.84
N GLY A 63 -5.27 -5.18 23.81
CA GLY A 63 -5.42 -5.50 25.22
C GLY A 63 -6.88 -5.53 25.64
N ALA A 64 -7.16 -6.44 26.58
CA ALA A 64 -8.17 -6.38 27.63
C ALA A 64 -9.66 -6.27 27.25
N GLU A 65 -10.35 -7.41 27.30
CA GLU A 65 -11.48 -7.61 28.24
C GLU A 65 -11.91 -9.08 28.23
N GLN A 66 -11.68 -9.78 29.34
CA GLN A 66 -12.39 -11.03 29.65
C GLN A 66 -12.98 -10.87 31.06
N LEU A 67 -14.31 -10.90 31.09
CA LEU A 67 -15.23 -10.77 32.23
C LEU A 67 -14.91 -11.69 33.42
#